data_AF-A0A9X8EC56-F1
#
_entry.id   AF-A0A9X8EC56-F1
#
_cell.length_a   1.000
_cell.length_b   1.000
_cell.length_c   1.000
_cell.angle_alpha   90.00
_cell.angle_beta   90.00
_cell.angle_gamma   90.00
#
_symmetry.space_group_name_H-M   'P 1'
#
loop_
_entity.id
_entity.type
_entity.pdbx_description
1 polymer ?
#
loop_
_entity_poly.entity_id
_entity_poly.type
_entity_poly.pdbx_seq_one_letter_code
_entity_poly.pdbx_strand_id
1 'polypeptide(L)'
;MLNSQYVCRYLIPFVAITGVDKPHYATWVDGSYTSIALGVGGMWLCGWVVVSNFFGNLGLYMAEMTKDGFQLAGMADSGLAPRDTSSGTPRRSIFLSFAIIVFMCLFDFDTILGVDNFCSALSSVVEICAAVRLRYTHPEIDRPYKVGLSDARLTVAMVVPFVVGVYIVGNELLINTTTMVLCSVTVVAGVVLQRCCLDGVGGSTNCFLSV
;
A
#
# COMPACT_ATOMS: atom_id res chain seq x y z
N MET A 1 -27.64 11.90 -2.21
CA MET A 1 -28.55 11.24 -1.23
C MET A 1 -28.39 9.72 -1.13
N LEU A 2 -27.68 9.03 -2.04
CA LEU A 2 -27.44 7.57 -1.94
C LEU A 2 -26.32 7.17 -0.95
N ASN A 3 -25.34 8.03 -0.65
CA ASN A 3 -24.22 7.65 0.25
C ASN A 3 -24.59 7.57 1.74
N SER A 4 -25.66 8.23 2.19
CA SER A 4 -25.98 8.30 3.63
C SER A 4 -26.61 7.01 4.19
N GLN A 5 -27.19 6.17 3.33
CA GLN A 5 -27.87 4.92 3.72
C GLN A 5 -26.87 3.81 4.07
N TYR A 6 -25.72 3.78 3.38
CA TYR A 6 -24.67 2.79 3.62
C TYR A 6 -23.94 3.04 4.93
N VAL A 7 -23.63 4.31 5.23
CA VAL A 7 -22.94 4.71 6.47
C VAL A 7 -23.73 4.27 7.70
N CYS A 8 -25.06 4.42 7.69
CA CYS A 8 -25.91 3.97 8.81
C CYS A 8 -25.87 2.45 9.02
N ARG A 9 -25.73 1.64 7.95
CA ARG A 9 -25.64 0.18 8.07
C ARG A 9 -24.30 -0.31 8.61
N TYR A 10 -23.22 0.44 8.41
CA TYR A 10 -21.92 0.14 9.03
C TYR A 10 -21.86 0.65 10.48
N LEU A 11 -22.53 1.76 10.79
CA LEU A 11 -22.59 2.32 12.13
C LEU A 11 -23.37 1.46 13.13
N ILE A 12 -24.47 0.84 12.72
CA ILE A 12 -25.33 0.06 13.63
C ILE A 12 -24.59 -1.15 14.24
N PRO A 13 -23.89 -2.00 13.47
CA PRO A 13 -23.06 -3.08 14.02
C PRO A 13 -21.91 -2.55 14.86
N PHE A 14 -21.27 -1.46 14.44
CA PHE A 14 -20.11 -0.88 15.14
C PHE A 14 -20.49 -0.33 16.53
N VAL A 15 -21.64 0.34 16.63
CA VAL A 15 -22.19 0.83 17.91
C VAL A 15 -22.67 -0.34 18.79
N ALA A 16 -23.25 -1.38 18.20
CA ALA A 16 -23.67 -2.57 18.94
C ALA A 16 -22.47 -3.37 19.52
N ILE A 17 -21.33 -3.40 18.81
CA ILE A 17 -20.11 -4.09 19.24
C ILE A 17 -19.36 -3.28 20.30
N THR A 18 -19.27 -1.95 20.15
CA THR A 18 -18.60 -1.06 21.12
C THR A 18 -19.40 -0.88 22.42
N GLY A 19 -20.69 -1.19 22.44
CA GLY A 19 -21.54 -1.13 23.63
C GLY A 19 -21.37 -2.30 24.62
N VAL A 20 -20.63 -3.35 24.26
CA VAL A 20 -20.44 -4.53 25.13
C VAL A 20 -19.01 -4.55 25.68
N ASP A 21 -18.88 -4.02 26.89
CA ASP A 21 -17.61 -3.87 27.62
C ASP A 21 -17.21 -5.18 28.33
N LYS A 22 -16.99 -6.25 27.54
CA LYS A 22 -16.43 -7.53 28.01
C LYS A 22 -15.59 -8.15 26.88
N PRO A 23 -14.23 -8.14 26.93
CA PRO A 23 -13.31 -7.63 27.96
C PRO A 23 -12.92 -6.14 27.77
N HIS A 24 -12.30 -5.57 28.80
CA HIS A 24 -11.91 -4.16 28.91
C HIS A 24 -11.06 -3.71 27.70
N TYR A 25 -11.34 -2.52 27.16
CA TYR A 25 -10.68 -1.92 25.99
C TYR A 25 -9.15 -1.89 26.06
N ALA A 26 -8.56 -1.93 27.27
CA ALA A 26 -7.12 -1.94 27.49
C ALA A 26 -6.43 -3.29 27.26
N THR A 27 -7.18 -4.40 27.12
CA THR A 27 -6.64 -5.75 26.88
C THR A 27 -6.97 -6.28 25.48
N TRP A 28 -7.30 -5.39 24.55
CA TRP A 28 -7.59 -5.78 23.17
C TRP A 28 -6.29 -6.13 22.44
N VAL A 29 -6.17 -7.40 22.06
CA VAL A 29 -5.09 -7.97 21.26
C VAL A 29 -5.68 -8.51 19.96
N ASP A 30 -4.89 -8.65 18.91
CA ASP A 30 -5.34 -9.21 17.64
C ASP A 30 -6.13 -10.52 17.83
N GLY A 31 -7.35 -10.56 17.27
CA GLY A 31 -8.30 -11.66 17.45
C GLY A 31 -9.37 -11.44 18.55
N SER A 32 -9.31 -10.39 19.36
CA SER A 32 -10.30 -10.15 20.44
C SER A 32 -11.72 -9.80 19.92
N TYR A 33 -11.87 -9.42 18.65
CA TYR A 33 -13.17 -9.20 18.04
C TYR A 33 -14.03 -10.47 17.95
N THR A 34 -13.42 -11.65 17.77
CA THR A 34 -14.17 -12.92 17.70
C THR A 34 -14.60 -13.41 19.09
N SER A 35 -13.81 -13.13 20.15
CA SER A 35 -14.19 -13.42 21.53
C SER A 35 -15.27 -12.45 22.05
N ILE A 36 -15.22 -11.18 21.66
CA ILE A 36 -16.28 -10.20 21.91
C ILE A 36 -17.56 -10.60 21.17
N ALA A 37 -17.49 -10.98 19.89
CA ALA A 37 -18.65 -11.45 19.13
C ALA A 37 -19.30 -12.71 19.74
N LEU A 38 -18.49 -13.62 20.30
CA LEU A 38 -18.96 -14.81 21.02
C LEU A 38 -19.65 -14.44 22.34
N GLY A 39 -19.16 -13.40 23.04
CA GLY A 39 -19.77 -12.86 24.25
C GLY A 39 -21.08 -12.08 24.01
N VAL A 40 -21.25 -11.46 22.85
CA VAL A 40 -22.41 -10.62 22.49
C VAL A 40 -23.53 -11.43 21.84
N GLY A 41 -23.20 -12.31 20.89
CA GLY A 41 -24.17 -12.96 19.99
C GLY A 41 -24.07 -14.48 19.90
N GLY A 42 -23.26 -15.12 20.75
CA GLY A 42 -23.08 -16.57 20.77
C GLY A 42 -22.39 -17.15 19.52
N MET A 43 -22.42 -18.48 19.38
CA MET A 43 -21.70 -19.21 18.33
C MET A 43 -22.14 -18.82 16.91
N TRP A 44 -23.40 -18.44 16.73
CA TRP A 44 -23.97 -18.08 15.43
C TRP A 44 -23.38 -16.75 14.89
N LEU A 45 -23.37 -15.70 15.71
CA LEU A 45 -22.80 -14.42 15.30
C LEU A 45 -21.27 -14.52 15.15
N CYS A 46 -20.61 -15.26 16.03
CA CYS A 46 -19.18 -15.55 15.92
C CYS A 46 -18.85 -16.23 14.58
N GLY A 47 -19.63 -17.24 14.16
CA GLY A 47 -19.44 -17.91 12.86
C GLY A 47 -19.52 -16.96 11.67
N TRP A 48 -20.52 -16.07 11.63
CA TRP A 48 -20.67 -15.09 10.56
C TRP A 48 -19.54 -14.06 10.54
N VAL A 49 -19.07 -13.61 11.70
CA VAL A 49 -17.95 -12.66 11.81
C VAL A 49 -16.64 -13.32 11.36
N VAL A 50 -16.38 -14.56 11.74
CA VAL A 50 -15.17 -15.31 11.32
C VAL A 50 -15.16 -15.52 9.82
N VAL A 51 -16.29 -15.96 9.23
CA VAL A 51 -16.41 -16.14 7.78
C VAL A 51 -16.23 -14.80 7.06
N SER A 52 -16.85 -13.73 7.56
CA SER A 52 -16.73 -12.40 6.96
C SER A 52 -15.30 -11.86 7.04
N ASN A 53 -14.60 -12.06 8.16
CA ASN A 53 -13.21 -11.68 8.33
C ASN A 53 -12.30 -12.45 7.37
N PHE A 54 -12.54 -13.76 7.20
CA PHE A 54 -11.80 -14.58 6.26
C PHE A 54 -11.96 -14.09 4.82
N PHE A 55 -13.21 -13.85 4.38
CA PHE A 55 -13.47 -13.33 3.03
C PHE A 55 -12.95 -11.89 2.83
N GLY A 56 -12.99 -11.05 3.86
CA GLY A 56 -12.43 -9.69 3.83
C GLY A 56 -10.91 -9.70 3.62
N ASN A 57 -10.19 -10.48 4.43
CA ASN A 57 -8.74 -10.62 4.31
C ASN A 57 -8.32 -11.27 2.98
N LEU A 58 -9.06 -12.29 2.53
CA LEU A 58 -8.82 -12.94 1.24
C LEU A 58 -9.07 -11.98 0.06
N GLY A 59 -10.12 -11.15 0.14
CA GLY A 59 -10.41 -10.13 -0.85
C GLY A 59 -9.31 -9.06 -0.94
N LEU A 60 -8.83 -8.58 0.20
CA LEU A 60 -7.72 -7.62 0.28
C LEU A 60 -6.44 -8.19 -0.35
N TYR A 61 -6.07 -9.42 0.04
CA TYR A 61 -4.90 -10.11 -0.50
C TYR A 61 -4.96 -10.26 -2.03
N MET A 62 -6.12 -10.67 -2.58
CA MET A 62 -6.27 -10.79 -4.04
C MET A 62 -6.18 -9.43 -4.75
N ALA A 63 -6.74 -8.38 -4.15
CA ALA A 63 -6.68 -7.03 -4.72
C ALA A 63 -5.24 -6.50 -4.75
N GLU A 64 -4.48 -6.69 -3.68
CA GLU A 64 -3.07 -6.31 -3.60
C GLU A 64 -2.21 -7.07 -4.61
N MET A 65 -2.34 -8.40 -4.68
CA MET A 65 -1.60 -9.22 -5.64
C MET A 65 -1.91 -8.80 -7.10
N THR A 66 -3.15 -8.40 -7.37
CA THR A 66 -3.55 -7.89 -8.69
C THR A 66 -2.91 -6.53 -8.98
N LYS A 67 -2.91 -5.61 -8.00
CA LYS A 67 -2.25 -4.29 -8.11
C LYS A 67 -0.78 -4.43 -8.45
N ASP A 68 -0.06 -5.28 -7.70
CA ASP A 68 1.38 -5.49 -7.88
C ASP A 68 1.68 -6.13 -9.23
N GLY A 69 0.82 -7.05 -9.70
CA GLY A 69 0.89 -7.63 -11.03
C GLY A 69 0.78 -6.58 -12.15
N PHE A 70 -0.19 -5.67 -12.06
CA PHE A 70 -0.34 -4.56 -13.02
C PHE A 70 0.81 -3.56 -12.95
N GLN A 71 1.29 -3.26 -11.75
CA GLN A 71 2.43 -2.36 -11.56
C GLN A 71 3.70 -2.94 -12.19
N LEU A 72 3.96 -4.23 -11.99
CA LEU A 72 5.09 -4.92 -12.61
C LEU A 72 4.97 -4.99 -14.14
N ALA A 73 3.77 -5.25 -14.66
CA ALA A 73 3.52 -5.22 -16.11
C ALA A 73 3.78 -3.83 -16.69
N GLY A 74 3.32 -2.77 -16.02
CA GLY A 74 3.60 -1.39 -16.42
C GLY A 74 5.09 -1.04 -16.39
N MET A 75 5.85 -1.56 -15.41
CA MET A 75 7.31 -1.42 -15.38
C MET A 75 7.99 -2.15 -16.55
N ALA A 76 7.51 -3.36 -16.90
CA ALA A 76 8.03 -4.12 -18.02
C ALA A 76 7.73 -3.45 -19.38
N ASP A 77 6.55 -2.86 -19.54
CA ASP A 77 6.19 -2.09 -20.75
C ASP A 77 7.00 -0.79 -20.87
N SER A 78 7.37 -0.19 -19.74
CA SER A 78 8.24 1.00 -19.69
C SER A 78 9.74 0.67 -19.88
N GLY A 79 10.11 -0.59 -20.13
CA GLY A 79 11.50 -1.03 -20.30
C GLY A 79 12.31 -1.09 -19.00
N LEU A 80 11.66 -0.94 -17.83
CA LEU A 80 12.31 -0.95 -16.51
C LEU A 80 12.47 -2.37 -15.93
N ALA A 81 11.88 -3.38 -16.56
CA ALA A 81 12.02 -4.78 -16.17
C ALA A 81 12.21 -5.67 -17.42
N PRO A 82 13.01 -6.75 -17.33
CA PRO A 82 13.25 -7.63 -18.46
C PRO A 82 11.95 -8.33 -18.87
N ARG A 83 11.52 -8.09 -20.11
CA ARG A 83 10.45 -8.85 -20.75
C ARG A 83 11.03 -10.18 -21.20
N ASP A 84 10.67 -11.28 -20.54
CA ASP A 84 10.94 -12.62 -21.08
C ASP A 84 10.05 -12.82 -22.31
N THR A 85 10.67 -12.74 -23.49
CA THR A 85 10.02 -12.80 -24.81
C THR A 85 9.45 -14.17 -25.17
N SER A 86 9.75 -15.22 -24.40
CA SER A 86 9.35 -16.61 -24.73
C SER A 86 8.10 -17.10 -23.98
N SER A 87 7.67 -16.40 -22.94
CA SER A 87 6.48 -16.74 -22.14
C SER A 87 6.06 -15.43 -21.49
N GLY A 88 4.96 -14.83 -21.93
CA GLY A 88 4.49 -13.48 -21.54
C GLY A 88 4.15 -13.27 -20.05
N THR A 89 4.81 -13.97 -19.15
CA THR A 89 4.77 -13.81 -17.70
C THR A 89 6.19 -13.97 -17.16
N PRO A 90 6.80 -12.93 -16.56
CA PRO A 90 8.14 -13.02 -16.00
C PRO A 90 8.14 -13.95 -14.77
N ARG A 91 8.37 -15.25 -15.01
CA ARG A 91 8.37 -16.30 -13.96
C ARG A 91 9.35 -15.95 -12.84
N ARG A 92 10.49 -15.36 -13.19
CA ARG A 92 11.52 -14.92 -12.23
C ARG A 92 11.00 -13.86 -11.26
N SER A 93 10.18 -12.92 -11.72
CA SER A 93 9.60 -11.89 -10.87
C SER A 93 8.54 -12.45 -9.92
N ILE A 94 7.73 -13.40 -10.38
CA ILE A 94 6.75 -14.09 -9.52
C ILE A 94 7.45 -14.88 -8.40
N PHE A 95 8.50 -15.63 -8.74
CA PHE A 95 9.30 -16.35 -7.73
C PHE A 95 9.99 -15.39 -6.76
N LEU A 96 10.48 -14.25 -7.23
CA LEU A 96 11.09 -13.23 -6.38
C LEU A 96 10.08 -12.63 -5.40
N SER A 97 8.91 -12.21 -5.88
CA SER A 97 7.82 -11.70 -5.02
C SER A 97 7.38 -12.74 -4.00
N PHE A 98 7.22 -14.00 -4.41
CA PHE A 98 6.87 -15.09 -3.50
C PHE A 98 7.95 -15.32 -2.44
N ALA A 99 9.24 -15.29 -2.82
CA ALA A 99 10.35 -15.44 -1.89
C ALA A 99 10.40 -14.29 -0.87
N ILE A 100 10.15 -13.05 -1.30
CA ILE A 100 10.08 -11.88 -0.42
C ILE A 100 8.94 -12.03 0.58
N ILE A 101 7.75 -12.45 0.14
CA ILE A 101 6.60 -12.68 1.02
C ILE A 101 6.93 -13.75 2.07
N VAL A 102 7.48 -14.90 1.65
CA VAL A 102 7.87 -15.97 2.58
C VAL A 102 8.93 -15.50 3.57
N PHE A 103 9.91 -14.71 3.11
CA PHE A 103 10.93 -14.12 3.97
C PHE A 103 10.34 -13.14 4.99
N MET A 104 9.39 -12.30 4.58
CA MET A 104 8.69 -11.36 5.47
C MET A 104 7.84 -12.08 6.51
N CYS A 105 7.22 -13.22 6.17
CA CYS A 105 6.46 -14.05 7.12
C CYS A 105 7.31 -14.66 8.25
N LEU A 106 8.65 -14.55 8.21
CA LEU A 106 9.52 -14.96 9.32
C LEU A 106 9.59 -13.92 10.44
N PHE A 107 9.10 -12.71 10.21
CA PHE A 107 9.07 -11.61 11.18
C PHE A 107 7.71 -11.50 11.87
N ASP A 108 7.68 -10.78 12.98
CA ASP A 108 6.46 -10.54 13.72
C ASP A 108 5.52 -9.58 12.97
N PHE A 109 4.21 -9.73 13.19
CA PHE A 109 3.19 -8.98 12.45
C PHE A 109 3.35 -7.46 12.61
N ASP A 110 3.68 -7.00 13.82
CA ASP A 110 3.95 -5.58 14.08
C ASP A 110 5.13 -5.04 13.26
N THR A 111 6.14 -5.88 13.02
CA THR A 111 7.30 -5.49 12.20
C THR A 111 6.92 -5.41 10.73
N ILE A 112 6.13 -6.38 10.24
CA ILE A 112 5.63 -6.39 8.86
C ILE A 112 4.77 -5.14 8.60
N LEU A 113 3.85 -4.82 9.51
CA LEU A 113 3.00 -3.62 9.42
C LEU A 113 3.83 -2.33 9.45
N GLY A 114 4.86 -2.25 10.29
CA GLY A 114 5.75 -1.08 10.33
C GLY A 114 6.48 -0.86 8.99
N VAL A 115 6.97 -1.94 8.37
CA VAL A 115 7.65 -1.88 7.05
C VAL A 115 6.66 -1.47 5.95
N ASP A 116 5.45 -2.04 5.94
CA ASP A 116 4.44 -1.70 4.94
C ASP A 116 3.98 -0.24 5.07
N ASN A 117 3.71 0.23 6.29
CA ASN A 117 3.36 1.62 6.57
C ASN A 117 4.46 2.58 6.13
N PHE A 118 5.72 2.25 6.39
CA PHE A 118 6.86 3.04 5.92
C PHE A 118 6.90 3.12 4.38
N CYS A 119 6.78 1.98 3.69
CA CYS A 119 6.83 1.92 2.23
C CYS A 119 5.64 2.65 1.58
N SER A 120 4.44 2.49 2.14
CA SER A 120 3.21 3.15 1.70
C SER A 120 3.27 4.67 1.91
N ALA A 121 3.78 5.12 3.06
CA ALA A 121 3.98 6.54 3.33
C ALA A 121 5.04 7.14 2.40
N LEU A 122 6.16 6.44 2.17
CA LEU A 122 7.19 6.87 1.24
C LEU A 122 6.65 6.99 -0.20
N SER A 123 5.89 5.99 -0.67
CA SER A 123 5.25 6.01 -1.99
C SER A 123 4.30 7.20 -2.13
N SER A 124 3.46 7.44 -1.11
CA SER A 124 2.53 8.57 -1.09
C SER A 124 3.25 9.92 -1.15
N VAL A 125 4.35 10.06 -0.40
CA VAL A 125 5.18 11.29 -0.41
C VAL A 125 5.77 11.53 -1.80
N VAL A 126 6.32 10.50 -2.45
CA VAL A 126 6.87 10.59 -3.80
C VAL A 126 5.78 10.93 -4.82
N GLU A 127 4.60 10.34 -4.71
CA GLU A 127 3.46 10.60 -5.59
C GLU A 127 2.98 12.05 -5.48
N ILE A 128 2.86 12.57 -4.25
CA ILE A 128 2.51 13.98 -4.02
C ILE A 128 3.58 14.90 -4.62
N CYS A 129 4.86 14.60 -4.41
CA CYS A 129 5.96 15.38 -5.01
C CYS A 129 5.91 15.37 -6.53
N ALA A 130 5.66 14.20 -7.14
CA ALA A 130 5.53 14.05 -8.58
C ALA A 130 4.33 14.82 -9.12
N ALA A 131 3.17 14.74 -8.45
CA ALA A 131 1.96 15.47 -8.82
C ALA A 131 2.16 17.00 -8.79
N VAL A 132 2.81 17.50 -7.73
CA VAL A 132 3.16 18.92 -7.60
C VAL A 132 4.14 19.32 -8.69
N ARG A 133 5.21 18.53 -8.91
CA ARG A 133 6.21 18.80 -9.95
C ARG A 133 5.58 18.85 -11.34
N LEU A 134 4.75 17.87 -11.70
CA LEU A 134 4.06 17.80 -13.00
C LEU A 134 3.13 19.00 -13.25
N ARG A 135 2.57 19.59 -12.18
CA ARG A 135 1.72 20.77 -12.31
C ARG A 135 2.49 22.04 -12.66
N TYR A 136 3.74 22.15 -12.20
CA TYR A 136 4.60 23.29 -12.52
C TYR A 136 5.40 23.11 -13.81
N THR A 137 5.81 21.89 -14.14
CA THR A 137 6.65 21.64 -15.34
C THR A 137 5.87 21.47 -16.63
N HIS A 138 4.67 20.87 -16.58
CA HIS A 138 3.85 20.61 -17.77
C HIS A 138 2.40 21.12 -17.56
N PRO A 139 2.21 22.44 -17.47
CA PRO A 139 0.88 23.05 -17.29
C PRO A 139 -0.04 22.91 -18.52
N GLU A 140 0.52 22.63 -19.70
CA GLU A 140 -0.18 22.54 -21.00
C GLU A 140 -0.91 21.21 -21.24
N ILE A 141 -0.66 20.18 -20.42
CA ILE A 141 -1.34 18.89 -20.54
C ILE A 141 -2.81 19.06 -20.16
N ASP A 142 -3.72 18.74 -21.08
CA ASP A 142 -5.15 18.79 -20.77
C ASP A 142 -5.52 17.71 -19.76
N ARG A 143 -6.11 18.13 -18.63
CA ARG A 143 -6.47 17.27 -17.50
C ARG A 143 -7.98 17.02 -17.54
N PRO A 144 -8.45 15.80 -17.86
CA PRO A 144 -9.88 15.48 -17.91
C PRO A 144 -10.60 15.71 -16.58
N TYR A 145 -9.86 15.65 -15.47
CA TYR A 145 -10.32 15.98 -14.13
C TYR A 145 -9.45 17.11 -13.55
N LYS A 146 -10.03 18.30 -13.40
CA LYS A 146 -9.41 19.47 -12.75
C LYS A 146 -10.11 19.69 -11.42
N VAL A 147 -9.37 19.54 -10.32
CA VAL A 147 -9.85 19.91 -8.99
C VAL A 147 -10.12 21.42 -9.02
N GLY A 148 -11.35 21.86 -8.70
CA GLY A 148 -11.81 23.25 -8.79
C GLY A 148 -11.18 24.23 -7.78
N LEU A 149 -9.93 24.01 -7.40
CA LEU A 149 -9.16 24.79 -6.45
C LEU A 149 -8.01 25.51 -7.18
N SER A 150 -7.83 26.80 -6.88
CA SER A 150 -6.70 27.62 -7.36
C SER A 150 -5.37 26.95 -7.05
N ASP A 151 -4.38 27.11 -7.95
CA ASP A 151 -3.10 26.40 -7.89
C ASP A 151 -2.43 26.48 -6.53
N ALA A 152 -2.38 27.66 -5.92
CA ALA A 152 -1.79 27.87 -4.59
C ALA A 152 -2.55 27.14 -3.46
N ARG A 153 -3.89 27.10 -3.51
CA ARG A 153 -4.70 26.44 -2.47
C ARG A 153 -4.57 24.92 -2.52
N LEU A 154 -4.44 24.36 -3.72
CA LEU A 154 -4.21 22.92 -3.86
C LEU A 154 -2.78 22.55 -3.42
N THR A 155 -1.76 23.38 -3.72
CA THR A 155 -0.41 23.12 -3.22
C THR A 155 -0.38 23.13 -1.70
N VAL A 156 -1.03 24.10 -1.03
CA VAL A 156 -1.16 24.14 0.43
C VAL A 156 -1.95 22.94 0.96
N ALA A 157 -3.02 22.53 0.29
CA ALA A 157 -3.77 21.33 0.68
C ALA A 157 -2.93 20.04 0.59
N MET A 158 -1.99 19.96 -0.35
CA MET A 158 -1.06 18.84 -0.50
C MET A 158 0.10 18.86 0.51
N VAL A 159 0.36 19.98 1.19
CA VAL A 159 1.37 20.04 2.27
C VAL A 159 0.96 19.18 3.46
N VAL A 160 -0.33 19.15 3.80
CA VAL A 160 -0.85 18.37 4.94
C VAL A 160 -0.52 16.87 4.82
N PRO A 161 -0.92 16.15 3.75
CA PRO A 161 -0.57 14.74 3.60
C PRO A 161 0.93 14.52 3.43
N PHE A 162 1.68 15.49 2.89
CA PHE A 162 3.14 15.40 2.81
C PHE A 162 3.80 15.42 4.19
N VAL A 163 3.42 16.36 5.06
CA VAL A 163 3.96 16.47 6.43
C VAL A 163 3.60 15.23 7.24
N VAL A 164 2.36 14.74 7.12
CA VAL A 164 1.93 13.50 7.78
C VAL A 164 2.73 12.30 7.27
N GLY A 165 2.93 12.17 5.96
CA GLY A 165 3.73 11.10 5.38
C GLY A 165 5.19 11.11 5.87
N VAL A 166 5.83 12.28 5.88
CA VAL A 166 7.20 12.44 6.40
C VAL A 166 7.28 12.12 7.90
N TYR A 167 6.28 12.53 8.68
CA TYR A 167 6.20 12.20 10.10
C TYR A 167 6.09 10.69 10.32
N ILE A 168 5.22 10.00 9.59
CA ILE A 168 5.05 8.54 9.68
C ILE A 168 6.36 7.83 9.32
N VAL A 169 7.00 8.21 8.20
CA VAL A 169 8.31 7.68 7.79
C VAL A 169 9.35 7.84 8.89
N GLY A 170 9.42 9.02 9.53
CA GLY A 170 10.35 9.26 10.63
C GLY A 170 10.01 8.46 11.90
N ASN A 171 8.73 8.36 12.23
CA ASN A 171 8.25 7.65 13.41
C ASN A 171 8.54 6.14 13.32
N GLU A 172 8.22 5.51 12.18
CA GLU A 172 8.45 4.08 11.98
C GLU A 172 9.94 3.71 12.00
N LEU A 173 10.82 4.61 11.54
CA LEU A 173 12.27 4.41 11.61
C LEU A 173 12.82 4.45 13.04
N LEU A 174 12.12 5.11 13.97
CA LEU A 174 12.60 5.33 15.34
C LEU A 174 12.02 4.32 16.36
N ILE A 175 10.96 3.58 16.00
CA ILE A 175 10.30 2.64 16.91
C ILE A 175 11.08 1.34 17.09
N ASN A 176 11.56 0.73 16.01
CA ASN A 176 12.17 -0.60 16.07
C ASN A 176 13.40 -0.71 15.15
N THR A 177 14.52 -1.12 15.73
CA THR A 177 15.79 -1.33 15.02
C THR A 177 15.66 -2.35 13.88
N THR A 178 14.84 -3.39 14.05
CA THR A 178 14.61 -4.41 13.01
C THR A 178 13.88 -3.80 11.81
N THR A 179 12.83 -3.00 12.07
CA THR A 179 12.10 -2.26 11.03
C THR A 179 13.03 -1.28 10.30
N MET A 180 13.88 -0.57 11.03
CA MET A 180 14.87 0.35 10.44
C MET A 180 15.85 -0.37 9.50
N VAL A 181 16.38 -1.52 9.91
CA VAL A 181 17.28 -2.32 9.06
C VAL A 181 16.55 -2.82 7.82
N LEU A 182 15.34 -3.38 7.96
CA LEU A 182 14.56 -3.85 6.82
C LEU A 182 14.20 -2.71 5.85
N CYS A 183 13.75 -1.56 6.35
CA CYS A 183 13.41 -0.40 5.53
C CYS A 183 14.62 0.15 4.79
N SER A 184 15.77 0.28 5.47
CA SER A 184 17.01 0.74 4.84
C SER A 184 17.51 -0.23 3.77
N VAL A 185 17.45 -1.54 4.01
CA VAL A 185 17.77 -2.56 3.00
C VAL A 185 16.83 -2.46 1.80
N THR A 186 15.52 -2.29 2.03
CA THR A 186 14.52 -2.12 0.95
C THR A 186 14.82 -0.89 0.09
N VAL A 187 15.13 0.25 0.71
CA VAL A 187 15.49 1.48 -0.02
C VAL A 187 16.79 1.31 -0.80
N VAL A 188 17.83 0.74 -0.18
CA VAL A 188 19.12 0.49 -0.84
C VAL A 188 18.96 -0.48 -2.02
N ALA A 189 18.25 -1.59 -1.81
CA ALA A 189 17.97 -2.56 -2.87
C ALA A 189 17.19 -1.90 -4.03
N GLY A 190 16.18 -1.09 -3.72
CA GLY A 190 15.43 -0.33 -4.73
C GLY A 190 16.31 0.62 -5.53
N VAL A 191 17.18 1.39 -4.87
CA VAL A 191 18.13 2.29 -5.54
C VAL A 191 19.11 1.51 -6.40
N VAL A 192 19.69 0.42 -5.90
CA VAL A 192 20.63 -0.43 -6.65
C VAL A 192 19.96 -1.02 -7.89
N LEU A 193 18.75 -1.57 -7.76
CA LEU A 193 18.00 -2.13 -8.88
C LEU A 193 17.67 -1.04 -9.93
N GLN A 194 17.28 0.16 -9.50
CA GLN A 194 17.02 1.28 -10.40
C GLN A 194 18.28 1.68 -11.17
N ARG A 195 19.44 1.74 -10.49
CA ARG A 195 20.73 2.05 -11.14
C ARG A 195 21.13 0.98 -12.14
N CYS A 196 21.12 -0.28 -11.73
CA CYS A 196 21.44 -1.40 -12.62
C CYS A 196 20.51 -1.46 -13.85
N CYS A 197 19.23 -1.13 -13.68
CA CYS A 197 18.28 -1.04 -14.78
C CYS A 197 18.61 0.11 -15.75
N LEU A 198 18.86 1.31 -15.24
CA LEU A 198 19.21 2.47 -16.07
C LEU A 198 20.55 2.28 -16.79
N ASP A 199 21.52 1.63 -16.16
CA ASP A 199 22.81 1.30 -16.78
C ASP A 199 22.66 0.27 -17.92
N GLY A 200 21.71 -0.67 -17.78
CA GLY A 200 21.34 -1.61 -18.85
C GLY A 200 20.62 -0.95 -20.04
N VAL A 201 19.79 0.06 -19.78
CA VAL A 201 19.10 0.85 -20.82
C VAL A 201 20.07 1.79 -21.55
N GLY A 202 21.11 2.30 -20.86
CA GLY A 202 22.14 3.15 -21.45
C GLY A 202 22.86 2.54 -22.68
N GLY A 203 22.96 1.21 -22.73
CA GLY A 203 23.48 0.47 -23.90
C GLY A 203 22.48 0.30 -25.05
N SER A 204 21.19 0.52 -24.82
CA SER A 204 20.10 0.36 -25.81
C SER A 204 19.47 1.70 -26.26
N THR A 205 19.93 2.82 -25.72
CA THR A 205 19.48 4.19 -26.10
C THR A 205 19.78 4.57 -27.56
N ASN A 206 20.54 3.77 -28.31
CA ASN A 206 20.70 3.94 -29.76
C ASN A 206 19.60 3.25 -30.59
N CYS A 207 18.66 2.52 -29.98
CA CYS A 207 17.60 1.79 -30.69
C CYS A 207 16.19 2.42 -30.53
N PHE A 208 15.99 3.31 -29.56
CA PHE A 208 14.67 3.90 -29.25
C PHE A 208 14.34 5.18 -30.04
N LEU A 209 15.24 5.64 -30.92
CA LEU A 209 15.00 6.78 -31.82
C LEU A 209 14.55 6.37 -33.23
N SER A 210 14.16 5.10 -33.44
CA SER A 210 13.65 4.62 -34.72
C SER A 210 12.51 3.61 -34.56
N VAL A 211 11.37 4.03 -34.00
CA VAL A 211 10.01 3.66 -34.46
C VAL A 211 9.06 4.78 -34.08
#